data_AF-A0A8K0R5Q7-F1
#
_entry.id   AF-A0A8K0R5Q7-F1
#
_cell.length_a   1.000
_cell.length_b   1.000
_cell.length_c   1.000
_cell.angle_alpha   90.00
_cell.angle_beta   90.00
_cell.angle_gamma   90.00
#
_symmetry.space_group_name_H-M   'P 1'
#
loop_
_entity.id
_entity.type
_entity.pdbx_description
1 polymer ?
#
loop_
_entity_poly.entity_id
_entity_poly.type
_entity_poly.pdbx_seq_one_letter_code
_entity_poly.pdbx_strand_id
1 'polypeptide(L)'
;MAPSNNKREETIELLRGPVMGVTVTSSSSETATWGLPKALLSHHSGYFQRATRPGTFRESEDNKVTLEDFEPEIFKLFIEFMYYGRYTYQDDLADKLKVRDSAKAWVLGDYLDAVEFKNFAMRNLYDIYFPINGEPKTGIGPAAIEHCCSATLQDSPLQKLYLDCLIVYWHDNSVILYDSSCQWQWDEIWDRHRDLRNSILYHTNQAPEGRLEMKKALEIYFAALSITDEPDVSSL
;
A
#
# COMPACT_ATOMS: atom_id res chain seq x y z
N MET A 1 -4.83 -25.24 0.37
CA MET A 1 -6.23 -25.32 -0.08
C MET A 1 -6.29 -24.92 -1.55
N ALA A 2 -6.85 -25.76 -2.42
CA ALA A 2 -7.17 -25.34 -3.78
C ALA A 2 -8.26 -24.26 -3.74
N PRO A 3 -8.21 -23.21 -4.57
CA PRO A 3 -9.32 -22.27 -4.66
C PRO A 3 -10.61 -23.03 -4.96
N SER A 4 -11.70 -22.67 -4.30
CA SER A 4 -13.02 -23.25 -4.58
C SER A 4 -13.30 -23.14 -6.08
N ASN A 5 -13.81 -24.23 -6.69
CA ASN A 5 -13.99 -24.34 -8.14
C ASN A 5 -14.71 -23.12 -8.76
N ASN A 6 -15.58 -22.48 -7.97
CA ASN A 6 -16.31 -21.26 -8.32
C ASN A 6 -15.41 -20.03 -8.61
N LYS A 7 -14.40 -19.74 -7.78
CA LYS A 7 -13.53 -18.56 -7.99
C LYS A 7 -12.74 -18.65 -9.29
N ARG A 8 -12.32 -19.86 -9.67
CA ARG A 8 -11.59 -20.08 -10.92
C ARG A 8 -12.48 -19.84 -12.14
N GLU A 9 -13.72 -20.29 -12.09
CA GLU A 9 -14.69 -20.08 -13.16
C GLU A 9 -15.03 -18.59 -13.32
N GLU A 10 -15.24 -17.87 -12.21
CA GLU A 10 -15.43 -16.42 -12.19
C GLU A 10 -14.24 -15.67 -12.82
N THR A 11 -12.99 -16.01 -12.45
CA THR A 11 -11.80 -15.39 -13.05
C THR A 11 -11.73 -15.63 -14.55
N ILE A 12 -12.03 -16.86 -15.03
CA ILE A 12 -12.00 -17.17 -16.47
C ILE A 12 -13.00 -16.29 -17.24
N GLU A 13 -14.18 -16.04 -16.66
CA GLU A 13 -15.17 -15.18 -17.30
C GLU A 13 -14.71 -13.71 -17.37
N LEU A 14 -13.97 -13.21 -16.37
CA LEU A 14 -13.38 -11.86 -16.40
C LEU A 14 -12.29 -11.67 -17.47
N LEU A 15 -11.70 -12.75 -17.98
CA LEU A 15 -10.68 -12.70 -19.04
C LEU A 15 -11.26 -12.59 -20.45
N ARG A 16 -12.59 -12.71 -20.59
CA ARG A 16 -13.25 -12.63 -21.90
C ARG A 16 -13.52 -11.17 -22.31
N GLY A 17 -13.72 -10.99 -23.61
CA GLY A 17 -14.25 -9.76 -24.17
C GLY A 17 -13.19 -8.72 -24.55
N PRO A 18 -13.55 -7.44 -24.60
CA PRO A 18 -12.68 -6.39 -25.12
C PRO A 18 -11.47 -6.14 -24.21
N VAL A 19 -10.35 -5.82 -24.86
CA VAL A 19 -9.09 -5.44 -24.21
C VAL A 19 -8.95 -3.92 -24.20
N MET A 20 -8.41 -3.39 -23.11
CA MET A 20 -7.99 -1.99 -22.96
C MET A 20 -6.47 -1.91 -22.89
N GLY A 21 -5.88 -0.98 -23.65
CA GLY A 21 -4.46 -0.66 -23.54
C GLY A 21 -4.22 0.25 -22.34
N VAL A 22 -3.41 -0.18 -21.39
CA VAL A 22 -2.99 0.66 -20.25
C VAL A 22 -1.52 0.98 -20.41
N THR A 23 -1.20 2.26 -20.58
CA THR A 23 0.16 2.78 -20.63
C THR A 23 0.48 3.44 -19.31
N VAL A 24 1.59 3.07 -18.68
CA VAL A 24 2.06 3.65 -17.43
C VAL A 24 3.42 4.27 -17.67
N THR A 25 3.56 5.54 -17.27
CA THR A 25 4.76 6.33 -17.47
C THR A 25 5.23 6.88 -16.11
N SER A 26 6.48 6.58 -15.76
CA SER A 26 7.13 7.12 -14.58
C SER A 26 7.63 8.55 -14.82
N SER A 27 7.92 9.27 -13.75
CA SER A 27 8.57 10.59 -13.80
C SER A 27 9.96 10.55 -14.47
N SER A 28 10.64 9.41 -14.46
CA SER A 28 11.90 9.15 -15.18
C SER A 28 11.71 8.80 -16.67
N SER A 29 10.50 8.96 -17.21
CA SER A 29 10.15 8.61 -18.60
C SER A 29 10.23 7.11 -18.94
N GLU A 30 10.42 6.23 -17.96
CA GLU A 30 10.23 4.79 -18.14
C GLU A 30 8.75 4.53 -18.40
N THR A 31 8.45 3.82 -19.49
CA THR A 31 7.09 3.57 -19.95
C THR A 31 6.87 2.10 -20.25
N ALA A 32 5.73 1.57 -19.86
CA ALA A 32 5.28 0.24 -20.25
C ALA A 32 3.79 0.24 -20.63
N THR A 33 3.42 -0.63 -21.57
CA THR A 33 2.04 -0.77 -22.03
C THR A 33 1.58 -2.21 -21.94
N TRP A 34 0.38 -2.43 -21.40
CA TRP A 34 -0.27 -3.74 -21.31
C TRP A 34 -1.62 -3.73 -22.00
N GLY A 35 -1.99 -4.85 -22.61
CA GLY A 35 -3.37 -5.11 -23.03
C GLY A 35 -4.08 -5.96 -21.97
N LEU A 36 -5.05 -5.38 -21.26
CA LEU A 36 -5.76 -6.03 -20.17
C LEU A 36 -7.27 -6.14 -20.45
N PRO A 37 -7.94 -7.25 -20.08
CA PRO A 37 -9.39 -7.39 -20.24
C PRO A 37 -10.15 -6.31 -19.47
N LYS A 38 -11.11 -5.65 -20.13
CA LYS A 38 -11.91 -4.57 -19.52
C LYS A 38 -12.70 -5.05 -18.31
N ALA A 39 -13.23 -6.28 -18.38
CA ALA A 39 -14.01 -6.88 -17.30
C ALA A 39 -13.14 -7.09 -16.05
N LEU A 40 -11.93 -7.63 -16.22
CA LEU A 40 -10.96 -7.79 -15.14
C LEU A 40 -10.58 -6.45 -14.49
N LEU A 41 -10.24 -5.44 -15.30
CA LEU A 41 -9.90 -4.10 -14.80
C LEU A 41 -11.07 -3.47 -14.00
N SER A 42 -12.29 -3.54 -14.55
CA SER A 42 -13.48 -2.95 -13.93
C SER A 42 -13.92 -3.70 -12.66
N HIS A 43 -13.58 -4.98 -12.54
CA HIS A 43 -13.87 -5.77 -11.36
C HIS A 43 -12.99 -5.36 -10.17
N HIS A 44 -11.70 -5.08 -10.42
CA HIS A 44 -10.74 -4.77 -9.35
C HIS A 44 -10.49 -3.27 -9.12
N SER A 45 -11.06 -2.39 -9.94
CA SER A 45 -10.82 -0.94 -9.84
C SER A 45 -12.05 -0.12 -10.21
N GLY A 46 -12.49 0.71 -9.27
CA GLY A 46 -13.55 1.69 -9.50
C GLY A 46 -13.16 2.72 -10.55
N TYR A 47 -11.88 3.10 -10.64
CA TYR A 47 -11.36 3.96 -11.70
C TYR A 47 -11.59 3.34 -13.07
N PHE A 48 -11.14 2.10 -13.30
CA PHE A 48 -11.32 1.45 -14.59
C PHE A 48 -12.78 1.12 -14.88
N GLN A 49 -13.59 0.84 -13.85
CA GLN A 49 -15.04 0.71 -14.03
C GLN A 49 -15.68 1.99 -14.58
N ARG A 50 -15.15 3.17 -14.22
CA ARG A 50 -15.59 4.45 -14.80
C ARG A 50 -15.00 4.68 -16.18
N ALA A 51 -13.71 4.39 -16.37
CA ALA A 51 -13.00 4.59 -17.64
C ALA A 51 -13.51 3.68 -18.78
N THR A 52 -14.04 2.50 -18.47
CA THR A 52 -14.57 1.56 -19.47
C THR A 52 -16.03 1.82 -19.85
N ARG A 53 -16.77 2.67 -19.11
CA ARG A 53 -18.18 2.96 -19.38
C ARG A 53 -18.34 3.78 -20.67
N PRO A 54 -19.14 3.30 -21.65
CA PRO A 54 -19.37 4.02 -22.89
C PRO A 54 -19.87 5.45 -22.66
N GLY A 55 -19.31 6.42 -23.40
CA GLY A 55 -19.78 7.81 -23.41
C GLY A 55 -19.42 8.63 -22.17
N THR A 56 -18.59 8.09 -21.26
CA THR A 56 -18.17 8.79 -20.05
C THR A 56 -16.84 9.54 -20.26
N PHE A 57 -15.92 8.93 -21.00
CA PHE A 57 -14.55 9.39 -21.18
C PHE A 57 -14.01 8.99 -22.56
N ARG A 58 -13.03 9.75 -23.10
CA ARG A 58 -12.37 9.45 -24.40
C ARG A 58 -11.70 8.07 -24.39
N GLU A 59 -11.22 7.68 -23.22
CA GLU A 59 -10.60 6.40 -22.91
C GLU A 59 -11.53 5.22 -23.24
N SER A 60 -12.85 5.41 -23.11
CA SER A 60 -13.85 4.41 -23.47
C SER A 60 -13.99 4.23 -25.00
N GLU A 61 -13.73 5.29 -25.77
CA GLU A 61 -13.79 5.31 -27.24
C GLU A 61 -12.47 4.78 -27.83
N ASP A 62 -11.34 5.25 -27.31
CA ASP A 62 -10.00 4.89 -27.77
C ASP A 62 -9.51 3.54 -27.24
N ASN A 63 -10.23 2.95 -26.27
CA ASN A 63 -9.85 1.73 -25.55
C ASN A 63 -8.44 1.81 -24.94
N LYS A 64 -8.04 3.01 -24.51
CA LYS A 64 -6.70 3.28 -23.96
C LYS A 64 -6.78 4.17 -22.75
N VAL A 65 -5.95 3.90 -21.76
CA VAL A 65 -5.74 4.71 -20.56
C VAL A 65 -4.26 4.96 -20.40
N THR A 66 -3.90 6.19 -20.04
CA THR A 66 -2.53 6.55 -19.67
C THR A 66 -2.50 6.92 -18.19
N LEU A 67 -1.60 6.30 -17.43
CA LEU A 67 -1.31 6.62 -16.04
C LEU A 67 0.06 7.30 -15.98
N GLU A 68 0.07 8.57 -15.62
CA GLU A 68 1.30 9.36 -15.44
C GLU A 68 1.76 9.33 -13.99
N ASP A 69 3.06 9.54 -13.76
CA ASP A 69 3.70 9.59 -12.44
C ASP A 69 3.62 8.28 -11.62
N PHE A 70 3.44 7.14 -12.29
CA PHE A 70 3.51 5.82 -11.67
C PHE A 70 4.62 4.96 -12.29
N GLU A 71 5.27 4.17 -11.44
CA GLU A 71 6.31 3.23 -11.88
C GLU A 71 5.68 2.00 -12.54
N PRO A 72 6.13 1.59 -13.75
CA PRO A 72 5.67 0.37 -14.41
C PRO A 72 5.69 -0.89 -13.53
N GLU A 73 6.75 -1.08 -12.74
CA GLU A 73 6.87 -2.23 -11.85
C GLU A 73 5.85 -2.21 -10.71
N ILE A 74 5.39 -1.04 -10.26
CA ILE A 74 4.32 -0.94 -9.25
C ILE A 74 2.96 -1.26 -9.88
N PHE A 75 2.72 -0.85 -11.13
CA PHE A 75 1.50 -1.26 -11.83
C PHE A 75 1.46 -2.77 -12.09
N LYS A 76 2.61 -3.41 -12.33
CA LYS A 76 2.71 -4.86 -12.45
C LYS A 76 2.26 -5.59 -11.19
N LEU A 77 2.48 -5.03 -9.99
CA LEU A 77 1.92 -5.59 -8.74
C LEU A 77 0.39 -5.59 -8.76
N PHE A 78 -0.23 -4.54 -9.31
CA PHE A 78 -1.68 -4.51 -9.50
C PHE A 78 -2.14 -5.58 -10.50
N ILE A 79 -1.40 -5.81 -11.59
CA ILE A 79 -1.68 -6.90 -12.54
C ILE A 79 -1.60 -8.25 -11.82
N GLU A 80 -0.51 -8.55 -11.11
CA GLU A 80 -0.38 -9.80 -10.35
C GLU A 80 -1.54 -9.98 -9.36
N PHE A 81 -1.92 -8.91 -8.66
CA PHE A 81 -3.05 -8.93 -7.74
C PHE A 81 -4.37 -9.29 -8.44
N MET A 82 -4.67 -8.68 -9.59
CA MET A 82 -5.89 -9.00 -10.35
C MET A 82 -5.94 -10.47 -10.78
N TYR A 83 -4.80 -11.04 -11.17
CA TYR A 83 -4.76 -12.44 -11.65
C TYR A 83 -4.73 -13.47 -10.52
N TYR A 84 -4.09 -13.15 -9.39
CA TYR A 84 -3.78 -14.15 -8.36
C TYR A 84 -4.35 -13.82 -6.97
N GLY A 85 -4.99 -12.66 -6.79
CA GLY A 85 -5.45 -12.14 -5.50
C GLY A 85 -4.31 -11.75 -4.55
N ARG A 86 -3.06 -11.76 -5.05
CA ARG A 86 -1.83 -11.47 -4.32
C ARG A 86 -0.74 -11.06 -5.31
N TYR A 87 0.24 -10.32 -4.83
CA TYR A 87 1.46 -10.05 -5.58
C TYR A 87 2.69 -10.41 -4.75
N THR A 88 3.81 -10.65 -5.44
CA THR A 88 5.11 -10.80 -4.78
C THR A 88 5.92 -9.53 -5.00
N TYR A 89 6.33 -8.88 -3.92
CA TYR A 89 7.20 -7.72 -3.98
C TYR A 89 8.66 -8.16 -3.79
N GLN A 90 9.57 -7.47 -4.46
CA GLN A 90 11.02 -7.75 -4.41
C GLN A 90 11.74 -6.66 -3.61
N ASP A 91 11.19 -6.32 -2.45
CA ASP A 91 11.81 -5.30 -1.60
C ASP A 91 13.14 -5.81 -1.05
N ASP A 92 14.21 -5.05 -1.28
CA ASP A 92 15.44 -5.19 -0.53
C ASP A 92 15.22 -4.64 0.88
N LEU A 93 15.00 -5.54 1.84
CA LEU A 93 14.79 -5.18 3.24
C LEU A 93 16.08 -4.70 3.94
N ALA A 94 17.26 -4.90 3.32
CA ALA A 94 18.51 -4.36 3.85
C ALA A 94 18.63 -2.85 3.57
N ASP A 95 18.08 -2.37 2.46
CA ASP A 95 17.96 -0.94 2.18
C ASP A 95 16.77 -0.35 2.97
N LYS A 96 17.07 0.25 4.11
CA LYS A 96 16.10 0.89 5.00
C LYS A 96 15.66 2.29 4.53
N LEU A 97 16.35 2.88 3.54
CA LEU A 97 16.02 4.21 3.01
C LEU A 97 15.01 4.13 1.85
N LYS A 98 14.95 2.99 1.15
CA LYS A 98 14.01 2.79 0.04
C LYS A 98 12.55 2.82 0.51
N VAL A 99 11.71 3.51 -0.27
CA VAL A 99 10.25 3.42 -0.16
C VAL A 99 9.80 2.01 -0.54
N ARG A 100 9.08 1.34 0.36
CA ARG A 100 8.59 -0.03 0.14
C ARG A 100 7.66 -0.10 -1.06
N ASP A 101 7.78 -1.15 -1.86
CA ASP A 101 6.94 -1.37 -3.03
C ASP A 101 5.45 -1.43 -2.63
N SER A 102 5.14 -2.02 -1.46
CA SER A 102 3.77 -2.06 -0.94
C SER A 102 3.25 -0.68 -0.49
N ALA A 103 4.10 0.27 -0.13
CA ALA A 103 3.65 1.64 0.12
C ALA A 103 3.28 2.35 -1.19
N LYS A 104 4.09 2.19 -2.24
CA LYS A 104 3.78 2.69 -3.57
C LYS A 104 2.54 2.02 -4.17
N ALA A 105 2.39 0.72 -3.97
CA ALA A 105 1.22 -0.05 -4.39
C ALA A 105 -0.05 0.44 -3.68
N TRP A 106 0.02 0.79 -2.40
CA TRP A 106 -1.11 1.38 -1.68
C TRP A 106 -1.54 2.71 -2.31
N VAL A 107 -0.60 3.59 -2.63
CA VAL A 107 -0.86 4.88 -3.30
C VAL A 107 -1.51 4.66 -4.68
N LEU A 108 -0.96 3.74 -5.48
CA LEU A 108 -1.55 3.37 -6.77
C LEU A 108 -2.97 2.83 -6.58
N GLY A 109 -3.20 1.97 -5.58
CA GLY A 109 -4.51 1.43 -5.26
C GLY A 109 -5.52 2.48 -4.82
N ASP A 110 -5.05 3.56 -4.18
CA ASP A 110 -5.90 4.70 -3.84
C ASP A 110 -6.33 5.46 -5.08
N TYR A 111 -5.38 5.77 -5.97
CA TYR A 111 -5.64 6.40 -7.26
C TYR A 111 -6.61 5.57 -8.13
N LEU A 112 -6.38 4.26 -8.21
CA LEU A 112 -7.20 3.35 -9.00
C LEU A 112 -8.55 3.01 -8.35
N ASP A 113 -8.83 3.49 -7.15
CA ASP A 113 -10.04 3.13 -6.40
C ASP A 113 -10.18 1.60 -6.28
N ALA A 114 -9.08 0.96 -5.86
CA ALA A 114 -8.89 -0.49 -5.76
C ALA A 114 -8.74 -0.93 -4.30
N VAL A 115 -9.86 -1.05 -3.59
CA VAL A 115 -9.90 -1.27 -2.13
C VAL A 115 -9.19 -2.57 -1.71
N GLU A 116 -9.43 -3.67 -2.41
CA GLU A 116 -8.83 -4.97 -2.04
C GLU A 116 -7.31 -4.96 -2.23
N PHE A 117 -6.83 -4.28 -3.28
CA PHE A 117 -5.40 -4.11 -3.55
C PHE A 117 -4.75 -3.25 -2.47
N LYS A 118 -5.38 -2.14 -2.07
CA LYS A 118 -4.94 -1.33 -0.92
C LYS A 118 -4.85 -2.15 0.36
N ASN A 119 -5.86 -2.97 0.64
CA ASN A 119 -5.87 -3.81 1.84
C ASN A 119 -4.74 -4.84 1.83
N PHE A 120 -4.46 -5.45 0.68
CA PHE A 120 -3.33 -6.37 0.54
C PHE A 120 -1.99 -5.66 0.74
N ALA A 121 -1.81 -4.49 0.13
CA ALA A 121 -0.63 -3.66 0.31
C ALA A 121 -0.41 -3.24 1.78
N MET A 122 -1.50 -2.84 2.46
CA MET A 122 -1.48 -2.50 3.88
C MET A 122 -1.06 -3.69 4.75
N ARG A 123 -1.61 -4.88 4.51
CA ARG A 123 -1.21 -6.11 5.23
C ARG A 123 0.28 -6.40 5.10
N ASN A 124 0.84 -6.28 3.90
CA ASN A 124 2.27 -6.49 3.69
C ASN A 124 3.12 -5.49 4.50
N LEU A 125 2.71 -4.23 4.59
CA LEU A 125 3.42 -3.23 5.40
C LEU A 125 3.31 -3.54 6.90
N TYR A 126 2.15 -3.99 7.37
CA TYR A 126 1.99 -4.47 8.75
C TYR A 126 2.90 -5.66 9.03
N ASP A 127 2.96 -6.65 8.14
CA ASP A 127 3.84 -7.81 8.29
C ASP A 127 5.33 -7.43 8.31
N ILE A 128 5.68 -6.26 7.76
CA ILE A 128 7.04 -5.72 7.77
C ILE A 128 7.33 -5.00 9.10
N TYR A 129 6.45 -4.09 9.54
CA TYR A 129 6.73 -3.19 10.66
C TYR A 129 6.18 -3.68 12.00
N PHE A 130 5.14 -4.50 12.02
CA PHE A 130 4.51 -5.07 13.22
C PHE A 130 4.35 -6.59 13.11
N PRO A 131 5.45 -7.35 12.90
CA PRO A 131 5.34 -8.81 12.81
C PRO A 131 4.87 -9.40 14.13
N ILE A 132 3.98 -10.39 14.07
CA ILE A 132 3.38 -11.07 15.24
C ILE A 132 4.45 -11.60 16.21
N ASN A 133 5.56 -12.11 15.68
CA ASN A 133 6.65 -12.69 16.44
C ASN A 133 7.99 -12.12 15.96
N GLY A 134 8.36 -10.92 16.40
CA GLY A 134 9.70 -10.39 16.18
C GLY A 134 9.79 -8.88 16.16
N GLU A 135 10.97 -8.42 15.76
CA GLU A 135 11.26 -7.02 15.51
C GLU A 135 10.89 -6.65 14.06
N PRO A 136 10.69 -5.36 13.76
CA PRO A 136 10.48 -4.89 12.39
C PRO A 136 11.52 -5.44 11.43
N LYS A 137 11.06 -5.89 10.26
CA LYS A 137 11.92 -6.55 9.26
C LYS A 137 12.88 -5.58 8.55
N THR A 138 12.61 -4.28 8.62
CA THR A 138 13.44 -3.22 8.03
C THR A 138 13.15 -1.88 8.74
N GLY A 139 13.89 -0.84 8.34
CA GLY A 139 13.72 0.51 8.84
C GLY A 139 12.89 1.41 7.94
N ILE A 140 12.59 2.60 8.45
CA ILE A 140 11.83 3.67 7.80
C ILE A 140 12.78 4.87 7.67
N GLY A 141 13.12 5.17 6.43
CA GLY A 141 13.85 6.38 6.05
C GLY A 141 12.94 7.56 5.73
N PRO A 142 13.52 8.76 5.58
CA PRO A 142 12.77 9.98 5.27
C PRO A 142 11.98 9.87 3.96
N ALA A 143 12.53 9.20 2.94
CA ALA A 143 11.85 9.04 1.65
C ALA A 143 10.50 8.32 1.75
N ALA A 144 10.35 7.37 2.69
CA ALA A 144 9.09 6.66 2.90
C ALA A 144 8.00 7.59 3.47
N ILE A 145 8.38 8.46 4.40
CA ILE A 145 7.49 9.46 4.99
C ILE A 145 7.12 10.53 3.96
N GLU A 146 8.11 11.06 3.25
CA GLU A 146 7.85 12.05 2.20
C GLU A 146 6.93 11.49 1.11
N HIS A 147 7.18 10.26 0.63
CA HIS A 147 6.30 9.62 -0.34
C HIS A 147 4.87 9.48 0.18
N CYS A 148 4.71 9.00 1.42
CA CYS A 148 3.39 8.83 2.01
C CYS A 148 2.64 10.16 2.16
N CYS A 149 3.28 11.19 2.72
CA CYS A 149 2.64 12.47 2.98
C CYS A 149 2.32 13.24 1.70
N SER A 150 3.20 13.18 0.69
CA SER A 150 3.02 13.92 -0.56
C SER A 150 2.08 13.23 -1.55
N ALA A 151 1.90 11.90 -1.44
CA ALA A 151 1.09 11.13 -2.39
C ALA A 151 -0.28 10.68 -1.83
N THR A 152 -0.64 11.06 -0.61
CA THR A 152 -1.93 10.67 0.00
C THR A 152 -2.62 11.85 0.67
N LEU A 153 -3.94 11.75 0.81
CA LEU A 153 -4.71 12.71 1.61
C LEU A 153 -4.33 12.60 3.09
N GLN A 154 -4.48 13.73 3.80
CA GLN A 154 -4.31 13.78 5.25
C GLN A 154 -5.17 12.72 5.94
N ASP A 155 -4.61 12.09 6.97
CA ASP A 155 -5.25 11.04 7.76
C ASP A 155 -5.62 9.75 6.99
N SER A 156 -5.00 9.56 5.82
CA SER A 156 -5.11 8.30 5.08
C SER A 156 -4.63 7.12 5.94
N PRO A 157 -5.16 5.90 5.71
CA PRO A 157 -4.68 4.71 6.42
C PRO A 157 -3.17 4.50 6.32
N LEU A 158 -2.54 4.86 5.20
CA LEU A 158 -1.09 4.78 5.04
C LEU A 158 -0.34 5.79 5.91
N GLN A 159 -0.81 7.04 5.99
CA GLN A 159 -0.22 8.04 6.89
C GLN A 159 -0.33 7.62 8.35
N LYS A 160 -1.49 7.09 8.75
CA LYS A 160 -1.71 6.59 10.11
C LYS A 160 -0.77 5.44 10.45
N LEU A 161 -0.58 4.47 9.55
CA LEU A 161 0.39 3.40 9.76
C LEU A 161 1.80 3.96 9.98
N TYR A 162 2.27 4.87 9.12
CA TYR A 162 3.62 5.43 9.27
C TYR A 162 3.76 6.29 10.54
N LEU A 163 2.71 7.02 10.92
CA LEU A 163 2.68 7.74 12.19
C LEU A 163 2.76 6.79 13.38
N ASP A 164 2.02 5.69 13.38
CA ASP A 164 2.08 4.65 14.41
C ASP A 164 3.49 4.06 14.51
N CYS A 165 4.12 3.73 13.37
CA CYS A 165 5.51 3.28 13.34
C CYS A 165 6.47 4.33 13.94
N LEU A 166 6.33 5.61 13.56
CA LEU A 166 7.16 6.69 14.08
C LEU A 166 7.01 6.85 15.59
N ILE A 167 5.80 6.76 16.12
CA ILE A 167 5.54 6.90 17.57
C ILE A 167 6.10 5.68 18.34
N VAL A 168 5.86 4.46 17.84
CA VAL A 168 6.28 3.22 18.50
C VAL A 168 7.81 3.08 18.50
N TYR A 169 8.45 3.38 17.37
CA TYR A 169 9.88 3.13 17.15
C TYR A 169 10.75 4.39 17.22
N TRP A 170 10.23 5.53 17.69
CA TRP A 170 10.95 6.82 17.68
C TRP A 170 12.37 6.78 18.26
N HIS A 171 12.58 5.97 19.30
CA HIS A 171 13.88 5.83 19.97
C HIS A 171 14.71 4.63 19.49
N ASP A 172 14.18 3.86 18.54
CA ASP A 172 14.86 2.73 17.94
C ASP A 172 15.51 3.15 16.61
N ASN A 173 16.79 3.54 16.69
CA ASN A 173 17.58 3.95 15.54
C ASN A 173 17.84 2.80 14.54
N SER A 174 17.51 1.55 14.89
CA SER A 174 17.56 0.44 13.95
C SER A 174 16.33 0.41 13.03
N VAL A 175 15.22 1.02 13.47
CA VAL A 175 13.96 1.10 12.75
C VAL A 175 13.75 2.50 12.17
N ILE A 176 13.80 3.56 12.98
CA ILE A 176 13.71 4.93 12.48
C ILE A 176 15.12 5.42 12.15
N LEU A 177 15.42 5.56 10.87
CA LEU A 177 16.73 6.01 10.42
C LEU A 177 16.85 7.52 10.55
N TYR A 178 17.29 7.97 11.71
CA TYR A 178 17.64 9.36 11.97
C TYR A 178 19.12 9.44 12.34
N ASP A 179 19.97 9.58 11.32
CA ASP A 179 21.41 9.80 11.49
C ASP A 179 21.88 11.04 10.72
N SER A 180 23.15 11.42 10.94
CA SER A 180 23.72 12.64 10.35
C SER A 180 23.72 12.66 8.82
N SER A 181 23.60 11.51 8.14
CA SER A 181 23.58 11.42 6.68
C SER A 181 22.23 11.82 6.07
N CYS A 182 21.14 11.60 6.82
CA CYS A 182 19.76 11.84 6.35
C CYS A 182 18.98 12.88 7.18
N GLN A 183 19.60 13.43 8.23
CA GLN A 183 18.98 14.41 9.13
C GLN A 183 18.35 15.60 8.39
N TRP A 184 19.04 16.16 7.40
CA TRP A 184 18.54 17.31 6.63
C TRP A 184 17.23 17.00 5.88
N GLN A 185 17.04 15.75 5.44
CA GLN A 185 15.82 15.31 4.75
C GLN A 185 14.66 15.22 5.74
N TRP A 186 14.94 14.74 6.95
CA TRP A 186 13.96 14.76 8.04
C TRP A 186 13.58 16.19 8.42
N ASP A 187 14.54 17.10 8.54
CA ASP A 187 14.27 18.50 8.86
C ASP A 187 13.35 19.15 7.80
N GLU A 188 13.59 18.86 6.51
CA GLU A 188 12.73 19.31 5.41
C GLU A 188 11.31 18.72 5.50
N ILE A 189 11.19 17.43 5.79
CA ILE A 189 9.90 16.74 6.01
C ILE A 189 9.14 17.38 7.17
N TRP A 190 9.83 17.67 8.27
CA TRP A 190 9.25 18.30 9.45
C TRP A 190 8.74 19.71 9.20
N ASP A 191 9.39 20.46 8.32
CA ASP A 191 8.95 21.79 7.94
C ASP A 191 7.79 21.79 6.95
N ARG A 192 7.77 20.83 6.02
CA ARG A 192 6.72 20.64 5.02
C ARG A 192 5.45 20.06 5.65
N HIS A 193 5.58 19.02 6.48
CA HIS A 193 4.48 18.22 7.03
C HIS A 193 4.29 18.50 8.52
N ARG A 194 3.95 19.74 8.85
CA ARG A 194 3.88 20.23 10.25
C ARG A 194 2.87 19.48 11.11
N ASP A 195 1.76 19.04 10.54
CA ASP A 195 0.73 18.29 11.27
C ASP A 195 1.25 16.92 11.72
N LEU A 196 2.01 16.23 10.86
CA LEU A 196 2.69 14.99 11.21
C LEU A 196 3.70 15.24 12.34
N ARG A 197 4.54 16.27 12.20
CA ARG A 197 5.52 16.66 13.23
C ARG A 197 4.86 16.93 14.58
N ASN A 198 3.79 17.74 14.57
CA ASN A 198 3.07 18.10 15.80
C ASN A 198 2.42 16.88 16.44
N SER A 199 1.89 15.94 15.64
CA SER A 199 1.32 14.68 16.13
C SER A 199 2.39 13.82 16.81
N ILE A 200 3.55 13.65 16.18
CA ILE A 200 4.68 12.92 16.77
C ILE A 200 5.11 13.58 18.09
N LEU A 201 5.31 14.90 18.12
CA LEU A 201 5.71 15.61 19.34
C LEU A 201 4.66 15.46 20.45
N TYR A 202 3.37 15.50 20.12
CA TYR A 202 2.30 15.30 21.08
C TYR A 202 2.36 13.89 21.68
N HIS A 203 2.48 12.84 20.85
CA HIS A 203 2.44 11.45 21.31
C HIS A 203 3.75 10.99 21.97
N THR A 204 4.90 11.44 21.49
CA THR A 204 6.21 11.08 22.06
C THR A 204 6.51 11.78 23.39
N ASN A 205 5.88 12.94 23.65
CA ASN A 205 5.95 13.62 24.94
C ASN A 205 4.99 13.04 26.00
N GLN A 206 4.15 12.06 25.66
CA GLN A 206 3.34 11.37 26.65
C GLN A 206 4.19 10.40 27.49
N ALA A 207 3.76 10.15 28.73
CA ALA A 207 4.46 9.27 29.66
C ALA A 207 4.69 7.87 29.04
N PRO A 208 5.81 7.17 29.36
CA PRO A 208 6.14 5.86 28.80
C PRO A 208 4.99 4.83 28.87
N GLU A 209 4.13 4.91 29.89
CA GLU A 209 2.97 4.02 30.03
C GLU A 209 1.97 4.16 28.87
N GLY A 210 1.68 5.39 28.41
CA GLY A 210 0.74 5.64 27.31
C GLY A 210 1.23 5.11 25.96
N ARG A 211 2.56 5.10 25.75
CA ARG A 211 3.18 4.51 24.55
C ARG A 211 3.06 2.98 24.53
N LEU A 212 3.23 2.35 25.69
CA LEU A 212 3.06 0.91 25.85
C LEU A 212 1.58 0.49 25.70
N GLU A 213 0.64 1.31 26.16
CA GLU A 213 -0.80 1.10 25.93
C GLU A 213 -1.15 1.18 24.46
N MET A 214 -0.57 2.10 23.69
CA MET A 214 -0.79 2.19 22.25
C MET A 214 -0.24 0.96 21.51
N LYS A 215 0.97 0.51 21.88
CA LYS A 215 1.55 -0.76 21.37
C LYS A 215 0.64 -1.95 21.68
N LYS A 216 0.14 -2.06 22.92
CA LYS A 216 -0.81 -3.12 23.33
C LYS A 216 -2.14 -3.03 22.61
N ALA A 217 -2.67 -1.82 22.37
CA ALA A 217 -3.93 -1.62 21.67
C ALA A 217 -3.83 -2.07 20.21
N LEU A 218 -2.70 -1.79 19.55
CA LEU A 218 -2.38 -2.32 18.23
C LEU A 218 -2.31 -3.86 18.28
N GLU A 219 -1.52 -4.44 19.20
CA GLU A 219 -1.41 -5.90 19.37
C GLU A 219 -2.79 -6.58 19.58
N ILE A 220 -3.67 -6.00 20.39
CA ILE A 220 -5.03 -6.52 20.67
C ILE A 220 -5.94 -6.43 19.44
N TYR A 221 -5.94 -5.30 18.74
CA TYR A 221 -6.73 -5.12 17.51
C TYR A 221 -6.36 -6.16 16.45
N PHE A 222 -5.07 -6.51 16.33
CA PHE A 222 -4.61 -7.51 15.38
C PHE A 222 -4.85 -8.95 15.82
N ALA A 223 -4.76 -9.25 17.13
CA ALA A 223 -5.23 -10.54 17.64
C ALA A 223 -6.73 -10.75 17.30
N ALA A 224 -7.55 -9.70 17.40
CA ALA A 224 -8.97 -9.75 17.06
C ALA A 224 -9.25 -9.94 15.56
N LEU A 225 -8.48 -9.27 14.68
CA LEU A 225 -8.58 -9.46 13.23
C LEU A 225 -8.14 -10.85 12.77
N SER A 226 -7.25 -11.51 13.53
CA SER A 226 -6.79 -12.88 13.27
C SER A 226 -7.83 -13.93 13.66
N ILE A 227 -8.65 -13.65 14.69
CA ILE A 227 -9.73 -14.55 15.16
C ILE A 227 -10.90 -14.57 14.17
N THR A 228 -11.10 -13.51 13.38
CA THR A 228 -12.17 -13.47 12.37
C THR A 228 -11.88 -14.27 11.10
N ASP A 229 -10.68 -14.82 10.95
CA ASP A 229 -10.25 -15.62 9.78
C ASP A 229 -10.16 -17.15 10.06
N GLU A 230 -10.58 -17.63 11.24
CA GLU A 230 -10.86 -19.06 11.42
C GLU A 230 -12.32 -19.36 11.07
N PRO A 231 -12.63 -20.04 9.94
CA PRO A 231 -13.86 -20.80 9.89
C PRO A 231 -13.75 -21.89 10.95
N ASP A 232 -14.71 -21.91 11.88
CA ASP A 232 -14.90 -22.99 12.85
C ASP A 232 -14.95 -24.34 12.11
N VAL A 233 -13.83 -25.03 12.05
CA VAL A 233 -13.74 -26.45 11.69
C VAL A 233 -13.57 -27.23 13.00
N SER A 234 -14.51 -27.02 13.91
CA SER A 234 -14.67 -27.84 15.11
C SER A 234 -16.12 -27.88 15.59
N SER A 235 -17.08 -28.02 14.67
CA SER A 235 -18.34 -28.70 14.96
C SER A 235 -19.04 -29.23 13.70
N LEU A 236 -18.90 -30.55 13.49
CA LEU A 236 -19.64 -31.47 12.59
C LEU A 236 -19.30 -31.47 11.09
#